data_AF-R7H899-F1
#
_entry.id   AF-R7H899-F1
#
_cell.length_a   1.000
_cell.length_b   1.000
_cell.length_c   1.000
_cell.angle_alpha   90.00
_cell.angle_beta   90.00
_cell.angle_gamma   90.00
#
_symmetry.space_group_name_H-M   'P 1'
#
loop_
_entity.id
_entity.type
_entity.pdbx_description
1 polymer ?
#
loop_
_entity_poly.entity_id
_entity_poly.type
_entity_poly.pdbx_seq_one_letter_code
_entity_poly.pdbx_strand_id
1 'polypeptide(L)'
;MLWKPRCLGKESLEKEELAQDKKHCRKFGPCGVGEKAIYLNSFYFERRYYIPLTSVKRVFKRVAMSKGGFTGKGLFATIPYLVVEYDNGEEKQCNFKFEENVDSLLAYLKQTHPEIRLHSAEAEKRLKEKERLAAKKKAKVLTKEAQENIAVLENCMQYLNKNEELSIALSAGAKRKRVYDRSNPAYKWVALSITLLGAAALLYGIYALITHAGFAMYFLLFGLASIFFFSSANVLPTARNNKKYIETHLEQAVDEMQQYIRQYPDFPVPAWYAHPVVLKRMIDIMQEGRATTIEKALEVLKSDLKALNSSVAVEQEEYDEVMAIKPMFLIREYQ
;
A
#
# COMPACT_ATOMS: atom_id res chain seq x y z
N MET A 1 12.46 -35.60 -3.79
CA MET A 1 11.61 -34.41 -4.01
C MET A 1 10.35 -34.86 -4.73
N LEU A 2 9.15 -34.58 -4.19
CA LEU A 2 7.90 -35.12 -4.72
C LEU A 2 7.54 -34.63 -6.13
N TRP A 3 8.02 -33.46 -6.59
CA TRP A 3 7.81 -32.99 -7.98
C TRP A 3 9.00 -32.25 -8.60
N LYS A 4 9.34 -32.64 -9.83
CA LYS A 4 10.28 -31.94 -10.71
C LYS A 4 9.67 -30.60 -11.17
N PRO A 5 10.41 -29.47 -11.12
CA PRO A 5 9.94 -28.22 -11.72
C PRO A 5 9.67 -28.38 -13.21
N ARG A 6 8.61 -27.73 -13.70
CA ARG A 6 8.31 -27.65 -15.13
C ARG A 6 9.02 -26.43 -15.73
N CYS A 7 9.74 -26.61 -16.84
CA CYS A 7 10.31 -25.48 -17.56
C CYS A 7 9.19 -24.64 -18.18
N LEU A 8 9.27 -23.33 -18.06
CA LEU A 8 8.41 -22.41 -18.81
C LEU A 8 9.09 -21.87 -20.07
N GLY A 9 10.42 -21.74 -20.05
CA GLY A 9 11.18 -21.24 -21.20
C GLY A 9 11.41 -22.29 -22.28
N LYS A 10 11.87 -21.81 -23.44
CA LYS A 10 12.27 -22.66 -24.58
C LYS A 10 13.53 -23.47 -24.29
N GLU A 11 14.48 -22.89 -23.56
CA GLU A 11 15.67 -23.58 -23.09
C GLU A 11 15.34 -24.36 -21.81
N SER A 12 15.96 -25.52 -21.64
CA SER A 12 15.77 -26.35 -20.46
C SER A 12 17.11 -26.80 -19.90
N LEU A 13 17.20 -26.90 -18.58
CA LEU A 13 18.38 -27.46 -17.92
C LEU A 13 18.33 -28.99 -17.98
N GLU A 14 19.50 -29.60 -18.07
CA GLU A 14 19.65 -31.05 -17.94
C GLU A 14 19.13 -31.55 -16.59
N LYS A 15 18.71 -32.83 -16.54
CA LYS A 15 17.94 -33.34 -15.38
C LYS A 15 18.72 -33.24 -14.06
N GLU A 16 20.00 -33.59 -14.08
CA GLU A 16 20.86 -33.59 -12.90
C GLU A 16 21.20 -32.17 -12.46
N GLU A 17 21.54 -31.33 -13.44
CA GLU A 17 21.80 -29.90 -13.25
C GLU A 17 20.61 -29.19 -12.61
N LEU A 18 19.40 -29.40 -13.14
CA LEU A 18 18.17 -28.85 -12.58
C LEU A 18 17.94 -29.29 -11.13
N ALA A 19 18.25 -30.56 -10.81
CA ALA A 19 18.06 -31.09 -9.48
C ALA A 19 19.05 -30.47 -8.49
N GLN A 20 20.31 -30.28 -8.90
CA GLN A 20 21.34 -29.64 -8.10
C GLN A 20 21.07 -28.15 -7.90
N ASP A 21 20.74 -27.42 -8.98
CA ASP A 21 20.45 -26.00 -8.95
C ASP A 21 19.24 -25.71 -8.05
N LYS A 22 18.16 -26.50 -8.16
CA LYS A 22 16.97 -26.34 -7.31
C LYS A 22 17.27 -26.65 -5.84
N LYS A 23 18.12 -27.65 -5.58
CA LYS A 23 18.47 -28.05 -4.21
C LYS A 23 19.22 -26.92 -3.49
N HIS A 24 20.09 -26.21 -4.19
CA HIS A 24 20.93 -25.16 -3.63
C HIS A 24 20.42 -23.74 -3.88
N CYS A 25 19.29 -23.57 -4.58
CA CYS A 25 18.71 -22.25 -4.82
C CYS A 25 18.43 -21.51 -3.50
N ARG A 26 18.73 -20.21 -3.51
CA ARG A 26 18.36 -19.31 -2.42
C ARG A 26 16.86 -19.05 -2.48
N LYS A 27 16.18 -19.22 -1.36
CA LYS A 27 14.71 -19.12 -1.29
C LYS A 27 14.28 -17.71 -0.89
N PHE A 28 13.23 -17.23 -1.54
CA PHE A 28 12.60 -15.94 -1.28
C PHE A 28 11.09 -16.13 -1.34
N GLY A 29 10.45 -16.25 -0.17
CA GLY A 29 9.05 -16.65 -0.09
C GLY A 29 8.76 -17.91 -0.94
N PRO A 30 7.76 -17.88 -1.83
CA PRO A 30 7.37 -19.04 -2.64
C PRO A 30 8.27 -19.28 -3.87
N CYS A 31 9.24 -18.41 -4.12
CA CYS A 31 10.19 -18.48 -5.23
C CYS A 31 11.61 -18.79 -4.75
N GLY A 32 12.52 -19.01 -5.69
CA GLY A 32 13.95 -19.12 -5.39
C GLY A 32 14.80 -18.80 -6.60
N VAL A 33 16.07 -18.48 -6.38
CA VAL A 33 17.05 -18.19 -7.42
C VAL A 33 18.22 -19.15 -7.23
N GLY A 34 18.43 -20.01 -8.23
CA GLY A 34 19.62 -20.85 -8.34
C GLY A 34 20.75 -20.12 -9.04
N GLU A 35 21.84 -20.82 -9.27
CA GLU A 35 22.95 -20.33 -10.09
C GLU A 35 22.55 -20.27 -11.58
N LYS A 36 21.66 -21.18 -12.01
CA LYS A 36 21.30 -21.35 -13.43
C LYS A 36 19.85 -21.04 -13.76
N ALA A 37 18.93 -21.17 -12.81
CA ALA A 37 17.52 -20.90 -13.05
C ALA A 37 16.86 -20.08 -11.93
N ILE A 38 15.85 -19.31 -12.31
CA ILE A 38 14.87 -18.78 -11.36
C ILE A 38 13.70 -19.77 -11.23
N TYR A 39 13.31 -20.04 -9.99
CA TYR A 39 12.25 -20.97 -9.62
C TYR A 39 11.01 -20.23 -9.15
N LEU A 40 9.88 -20.56 -9.77
CA LEU A 40 8.62 -19.82 -9.64
C LEU A 40 7.49 -20.70 -9.10
N ASN A 41 6.54 -20.09 -8.39
CA ASN A 41 5.42 -20.81 -7.81
C ASN A 41 4.25 -21.00 -8.79
N SER A 42 3.41 -21.99 -8.47
CA SER A 42 2.01 -21.99 -8.86
C SER A 42 1.17 -21.38 -7.74
N PHE A 43 -0.16 -21.33 -7.92
CA PHE A 43 -1.08 -20.87 -6.88
C PHE A 43 -0.99 -21.71 -5.58
N TYR A 44 -0.65 -23.00 -5.70
CA TYR A 44 -0.66 -23.95 -4.57
C TYR A 44 0.72 -24.47 -4.19
N PHE A 45 1.71 -24.41 -5.09
CA PHE A 45 2.99 -25.07 -4.92
C PHE A 45 4.15 -24.11 -5.16
N GLU A 46 5.04 -24.02 -4.20
CA GLU A 46 6.30 -23.28 -4.32
C GLU A 46 7.23 -23.93 -5.34
N ARG A 47 7.99 -23.11 -6.07
CA ARG A 47 9.09 -23.55 -6.97
C ARG A 47 8.68 -24.73 -7.89
N ARG A 48 7.44 -24.65 -8.40
CA ARG A 48 6.81 -25.62 -9.31
C ARG A 48 7.26 -25.44 -10.75
N TYR A 49 7.67 -24.22 -11.09
CA TYR A 49 8.16 -23.85 -12.40
C TYR A 49 9.61 -23.38 -12.31
N TYR A 50 10.32 -23.41 -13.43
CA TYR A 50 11.62 -22.78 -13.55
C TYR A 50 11.80 -22.16 -14.93
N ILE A 51 12.67 -21.15 -14.99
CA ILE A 51 13.14 -20.52 -16.23
C ILE A 51 14.66 -20.41 -16.10
N PRO A 52 15.45 -20.91 -17.06
CA PRO A 52 16.88 -20.64 -17.10
C PRO A 52 17.16 -19.14 -17.09
N LEU A 53 18.13 -18.68 -16.32
CA LEU A 53 18.45 -17.26 -16.19
C LEU A 53 18.91 -16.66 -17.53
N THR A 54 19.52 -17.47 -18.41
CA THR A 54 19.86 -17.09 -19.79
C THR A 54 18.65 -16.67 -20.61
N SER A 55 17.48 -17.22 -20.32
CA SER A 55 16.22 -16.91 -21.01
C SER A 55 15.47 -15.73 -20.37
N VAL A 56 15.90 -15.25 -19.20
CA VAL A 56 15.25 -14.16 -18.46
C VAL A 56 15.72 -12.81 -18.98
N LYS A 57 14.77 -11.95 -19.35
CA LYS A 57 15.05 -10.58 -19.81
C LYS A 57 14.85 -9.56 -18.70
N ARG A 58 13.77 -9.70 -17.92
CA ARG A 58 13.42 -8.80 -16.82
C ARG A 58 12.83 -9.56 -15.66
N VAL A 59 13.09 -9.07 -14.45
CA VAL A 59 12.43 -9.54 -13.23
C VAL A 59 12.08 -8.32 -12.40
N PHE A 60 10.81 -8.02 -12.22
CA PHE A 60 10.40 -6.80 -11.52
C PHE A 60 9.24 -7.01 -10.57
N LYS A 61 9.16 -6.13 -9.57
CA LYS A 61 8.03 -6.05 -8.65
C LYS A 61 6.86 -5.32 -9.34
N ARG A 62 5.66 -5.89 -9.23
CA ARG A 62 4.40 -5.20 -9.55
C ARG A 62 3.53 -5.24 -8.30
N VAL A 63 2.91 -4.12 -7.94
CA VAL A 63 1.99 -4.07 -6.80
C VAL A 63 0.60 -3.78 -7.34
N ALA A 64 -0.33 -4.72 -7.16
CA ALA A 64 -1.73 -4.44 -7.45
C ALA A 64 -2.41 -3.90 -6.20
N MET A 65 -3.23 -2.87 -6.40
CA MET A 65 -4.03 -2.29 -5.34
C MET A 65 -5.34 -3.06 -5.23
N SER A 66 -5.72 -3.43 -4.02
CA SER A 66 -7.08 -3.93 -3.78
C SER A 66 -8.10 -2.86 -4.14
N LYS A 67 -9.12 -3.24 -4.92
CA LYS A 67 -10.24 -2.37 -5.30
C LYS A 67 -10.95 -1.77 -4.08
N GLY A 68 -10.88 -2.45 -2.93
CA GLY A 68 -11.59 -2.07 -1.72
C GLY A 68 -11.19 -0.72 -1.16
N GLY A 69 -9.92 -0.34 -1.26
CA GLY A 69 -9.46 0.96 -0.81
C GLY A 69 -10.07 2.14 -1.58
N PHE A 70 -10.00 2.08 -2.92
CA PHE A 70 -10.50 3.16 -3.78
C PHE A 70 -12.02 3.24 -3.84
N THR A 71 -12.70 2.09 -3.78
CA THR A 71 -14.18 2.01 -3.86
C THR A 71 -14.85 2.14 -2.49
N GLY A 72 -14.09 2.15 -1.40
CA GLY A 72 -14.61 2.13 -0.03
C GLY A 72 -15.20 0.78 0.39
N LYS A 73 -15.01 -0.30 -0.39
CA LYS A 73 -15.48 -1.66 -0.13
C LYS A 73 -14.31 -2.60 0.17
N GLY A 74 -13.64 -2.41 1.31
CA GLY A 74 -12.57 -3.29 1.80
C GLY A 74 -11.33 -2.54 2.31
N LEU A 75 -10.35 -3.27 2.83
CA LEU A 75 -9.07 -2.73 3.26
C LEU A 75 -8.24 -2.27 2.06
N PHE A 76 -7.51 -1.16 2.20
CA PHE A 76 -6.38 -0.81 1.32
C PHE A 76 -5.25 -1.82 1.57
N ALA A 77 -5.33 -2.98 0.93
CA ALA A 77 -4.26 -3.98 0.89
C ALA A 77 -3.53 -3.93 -0.46
N THR A 78 -2.21 -4.03 -0.42
CA THR A 78 -1.34 -4.25 -1.57
C THR A 78 -1.12 -5.74 -1.74
N ILE A 79 -1.19 -6.22 -2.98
CA ILE A 79 -0.77 -7.58 -3.32
C ILE A 79 0.52 -7.46 -4.11
N PRO A 80 1.67 -7.86 -3.56
CA PRO A 80 2.94 -7.82 -4.27
C PRO A 80 3.08 -9.03 -5.20
N TYR A 81 3.51 -8.76 -6.42
CA TYR A 81 3.79 -9.74 -7.45
C TYR A 81 5.24 -9.61 -7.90
N LEU A 82 5.89 -10.75 -8.12
CA LEU A 82 7.09 -10.83 -8.94
C LEU A 82 6.67 -11.16 -10.37
N VAL A 83 7.12 -10.38 -11.35
CA VAL A 83 6.92 -10.65 -12.76
C VAL A 83 8.27 -11.02 -13.37
N VAL A 84 8.34 -12.17 -14.03
CA VAL A 84 9.50 -12.61 -14.80
C VAL A 84 9.14 -12.57 -16.28
N GLU A 85 9.79 -11.67 -17.02
CA GLU A 85 9.77 -11.65 -18.49
C GLU A 85 10.87 -12.56 -19.02
N TYR A 86 10.50 -13.52 -19.87
CA TYR A 86 11.43 -14.49 -20.44
C TYR A 86 11.13 -14.73 -21.92
N ASP A 87 12.11 -15.33 -22.61
CA ASP A 87 12.08 -15.60 -24.05
C ASP A 87 11.62 -14.35 -24.83
N ASN A 88 10.73 -14.49 -25.82
CA ASN A 88 10.26 -13.40 -26.68
C ASN A 88 8.98 -12.74 -26.17
N GLY A 89 8.98 -12.35 -24.89
CA GLY A 89 7.92 -11.53 -24.29
C GLY A 89 6.86 -12.31 -23.49
N GLU A 90 7.18 -13.53 -23.07
CA GLU A 90 6.32 -14.26 -22.15
C GLU A 90 6.51 -13.74 -20.71
N GLU A 91 5.43 -13.72 -19.93
CA GLU A 91 5.45 -13.27 -18.53
C GLU A 91 4.94 -14.36 -17.60
N LYS A 92 5.66 -14.60 -16.50
CA LYS A 92 5.14 -15.35 -15.35
C LYS A 92 5.02 -14.44 -14.14
N GLN A 93 3.80 -14.33 -13.62
CA GLN A 93 3.51 -13.59 -12.39
C GLN A 93 3.43 -14.53 -11.20
N CYS A 94 4.03 -14.13 -10.09
CA CYS A 94 4.12 -14.90 -8.85
C CYS A 94 3.69 -14.03 -7.67
N ASN A 95 2.66 -14.45 -6.94
CA ASN A 95 2.15 -13.69 -5.80
C ASN A 95 3.03 -13.92 -4.58
N PHE A 96 3.30 -12.86 -3.84
CA PHE A 96 4.00 -12.92 -2.56
C PHE A 96 3.06 -12.48 -1.44
N LYS A 97 3.24 -13.10 -0.26
CA LYS A 97 2.53 -12.68 0.96
C LYS A 97 3.15 -11.42 1.58
N PHE A 98 4.47 -11.29 1.47
CA PHE A 98 5.27 -10.23 2.06
C PHE A 98 6.11 -9.59 0.96
N GLU A 99 6.06 -8.27 0.86
CA GLU A 99 6.72 -7.49 -0.19
C GLU A 99 8.25 -7.55 -0.06
N GLU A 100 8.74 -7.63 1.18
CA GLU A 100 10.16 -7.68 1.53
C GLU A 100 10.87 -8.89 0.93
N ASN A 101 10.13 -9.98 0.69
CA ASN A 101 10.65 -11.16 0.01
C ASN A 101 10.87 -10.91 -1.49
N VAL A 102 10.01 -10.09 -2.13
CA VAL A 102 10.21 -9.66 -3.51
C VAL A 102 11.43 -8.75 -3.58
N ASP A 103 11.51 -7.78 -2.67
CA ASP A 103 12.63 -6.83 -2.63
C ASP A 103 13.97 -7.53 -2.37
N SER A 104 14.00 -8.50 -1.46
CA SER A 104 15.18 -9.32 -1.19
C SER A 104 15.61 -10.16 -2.41
N LEU A 105 14.65 -10.70 -3.17
CA LEU A 105 14.94 -11.44 -4.40
C LEU A 105 15.53 -10.51 -5.46
N LEU A 106 14.93 -9.34 -5.68
CA LEU A 106 15.43 -8.35 -6.64
C LEU A 106 16.82 -7.84 -6.25
N ALA A 107 17.06 -7.59 -4.96
CA ALA A 107 18.37 -7.20 -4.45
C ALA A 107 19.42 -8.29 -4.69
N TYR A 108 19.05 -9.56 -4.52
CA TYR A 108 19.94 -10.68 -4.81
C TYR A 108 20.24 -10.79 -6.31
N LEU A 109 19.23 -10.71 -7.19
CA LEU A 109 19.44 -10.70 -8.64
C LEU A 109 20.31 -9.51 -9.09
N LYS A 110 20.14 -8.34 -8.48
CA LYS A 110 21.00 -7.17 -8.78
C LYS A 110 22.49 -7.47 -8.52
N GLN A 111 22.78 -8.26 -7.50
CA GLN A 111 24.15 -8.61 -7.12
C GLN A 111 24.71 -9.75 -7.96
N THR A 112 23.91 -10.77 -8.28
CA THR A 112 24.41 -11.99 -8.93
C THR A 112 24.18 -12.03 -10.44
N HIS A 113 23.19 -11.29 -10.96
CA HIS A 113 22.79 -11.23 -12.38
C HIS A 113 22.47 -9.79 -12.81
N PRO A 114 23.46 -8.86 -12.77
CA PRO A 114 23.23 -7.44 -13.08
C PRO A 114 22.76 -7.19 -14.53
N GLU A 115 22.92 -8.15 -15.43
CA GLU A 115 22.41 -8.14 -16.80
C GLU A 115 20.87 -8.22 -16.88
N ILE A 116 20.21 -8.76 -15.86
CA ILE A 116 18.75 -8.87 -15.79
C ILE A 116 18.19 -7.51 -15.36
N ARG A 117 17.30 -6.94 -16.19
CA ARG A 117 16.65 -5.66 -15.86
C ARG A 117 15.64 -5.86 -14.74
N LEU A 118 15.71 -5.01 -13.71
CA LEU A 118 14.88 -5.14 -12.51
C LEU A 118 13.63 -4.24 -12.50
N HIS A 119 13.41 -3.51 -13.59
CA HIS A 119 12.25 -2.65 -13.81
C HIS A 119 11.48 -3.14 -15.02
N SER A 120 10.16 -2.94 -15.03
CA SER A 120 9.36 -3.20 -16.23
C SER A 120 9.77 -2.25 -17.36
N ALA A 121 9.54 -2.64 -18.61
CA ALA A 121 9.83 -1.75 -19.75
C ALA A 121 9.04 -0.42 -19.67
N GLU A 122 7.83 -0.46 -19.08
CA GLU A 122 7.03 0.72 -18.82
C GLU A 122 7.65 1.59 -17.71
N ALA A 123 8.09 0.99 -16.61
CA ALA A 123 8.76 1.71 -15.53
C ALA A 123 10.06 2.37 -16.02
N GLU A 124 10.87 1.70 -16.85
CA GLU A 124 12.07 2.31 -17.46
C GLU A 124 11.72 3.50 -18.37
N LYS A 125 10.64 3.41 -19.15
CA LYS A 125 10.15 4.53 -19.97
C LYS A 125 9.69 5.70 -19.10
N ARG A 126 8.90 5.41 -18.05
CA ARG A 126 8.43 6.41 -17.09
C ARG A 126 9.57 7.07 -16.34
N LEU A 127 10.59 6.31 -15.92
CA LEU A 127 11.79 6.84 -15.27
C LEU A 127 12.56 7.78 -16.22
N LYS A 128 12.80 7.37 -17.48
CA LYS A 128 13.42 8.23 -18.49
C LYS A 128 12.59 9.47 -18.79
N GLU A 129 11.27 9.34 -18.83
CA GLU A 129 10.38 10.47 -18.99
C GLU A 129 10.41 11.40 -17.78
N LYS A 130 10.42 10.86 -16.56
CA LYS A 130 10.58 11.62 -15.31
C LYS A 130 11.92 12.34 -15.27
N GLU A 131 13.01 11.70 -15.67
CA GLU A 131 14.33 12.34 -15.80
C GLU A 131 14.29 13.47 -16.84
N ARG A 132 13.69 13.22 -18.01
CA ARG A 132 13.52 14.23 -19.05
C ARG A 132 12.64 15.40 -18.58
N LEU A 133 11.56 15.11 -17.85
CA LEU A 133 10.67 16.11 -17.28
C LEU A 133 11.38 16.87 -16.17
N ALA A 134 12.13 16.21 -15.28
CA ALA A 134 12.94 16.85 -14.25
C ALA A 134 14.03 17.75 -14.86
N ALA A 135 14.68 17.31 -15.94
CA ALA A 135 15.60 18.13 -16.71
C ALA A 135 14.88 19.33 -17.35
N LYS A 136 13.67 19.14 -17.90
CA LYS A 136 12.83 20.24 -18.39
C LYS A 136 12.36 21.18 -17.28
N LYS A 137 12.03 20.68 -16.07
CA LYS A 137 11.68 21.47 -14.89
C LYS A 137 12.87 22.34 -14.49
N LYS A 138 14.08 21.75 -14.40
CA LYS A 138 15.32 22.50 -14.14
C LYS A 138 15.64 23.53 -15.23
N ALA A 139 15.25 23.27 -16.47
CA ALA A 139 15.45 24.19 -17.59
C ALA A 139 14.34 25.26 -17.72
N LYS A 140 13.19 25.10 -17.04
CA LYS A 140 12.13 26.11 -17.05
C LYS A 140 12.53 27.28 -16.16
N VAL A 141 12.62 28.46 -16.74
CA VAL A 141 12.71 29.71 -15.98
C VAL A 141 11.35 29.93 -15.31
N LEU A 142 11.31 29.76 -13.98
CA LEU A 142 10.13 30.07 -13.19
C LEU A 142 9.93 31.59 -13.14
N THR A 143 8.68 32.03 -13.09
CA THR A 143 8.39 33.46 -12.85
C THR A 143 8.87 33.83 -11.45
N LYS A 144 9.21 35.11 -11.24
CA LYS A 144 9.64 35.62 -9.92
C LYS A 144 8.58 35.32 -8.85
N GLU A 145 7.31 35.54 -9.18
CA GLU A 145 6.16 35.22 -8.32
C GLU A 145 6.11 33.72 -7.95
N ALA A 146 6.32 32.81 -8.91
CA ALA A 146 6.33 31.38 -8.62
C ALA A 146 7.49 30.99 -7.70
N GLN A 147 8.67 31.60 -7.87
CA GLN A 147 9.82 31.37 -6.99
C GLN A 147 9.56 31.84 -5.56
N GLU A 148 8.98 33.03 -5.40
CA GLU A 148 8.61 33.58 -4.08
C GLU A 148 7.58 32.69 -3.38
N ASN A 149 6.54 32.27 -4.10
CA ASN A 149 5.51 31.39 -3.56
C ASN A 149 6.03 29.97 -3.24
N ILE A 150 6.96 29.43 -4.04
CA ILE A 150 7.65 28.16 -3.71
C ILE A 150 8.43 28.31 -2.40
N ALA A 151 9.19 29.40 -2.23
CA ALA A 151 9.94 29.64 -1.01
C ALA A 151 9.02 29.75 0.23
N VAL A 152 7.84 30.37 0.09
CA VAL A 152 6.83 30.41 1.15
C VAL A 152 6.36 28.99 1.50
N LEU A 153 6.02 28.17 0.51
CA LEU A 153 5.59 26.78 0.73
C LEU A 153 6.69 25.92 1.36
N GLU A 154 7.94 26.09 0.95
CA GLU A 154 9.10 25.40 1.53
C GLU A 154 9.28 25.76 3.01
N ASN A 155 9.18 27.03 3.36
CA ASN A 155 9.24 27.48 4.76
C ASN A 155 8.07 26.93 5.60
N CYS A 156 6.86 26.92 5.05
CA CYS A 156 5.69 26.33 5.70
C CYS A 156 5.84 24.82 5.89
N MET A 157 6.41 24.13 4.91
CA MET A 157 6.70 22.69 4.98
C MET A 157 7.76 22.39 6.05
N GLN A 158 8.84 23.18 6.10
CA GLN A 158 9.84 23.08 7.17
C GLN A 158 9.23 23.36 8.54
N TYR A 159 8.30 24.31 8.64
CA TYR A 159 7.57 24.58 9.87
C TYR A 159 6.75 23.38 10.31
N LEU A 160 5.94 22.77 9.43
CA LEU A 160 5.19 21.55 9.75
C LEU A 160 6.08 20.38 10.16
N ASN A 161 7.26 20.23 9.54
CA ASN A 161 8.20 19.16 9.86
C ASN A 161 8.83 19.29 11.26
N LYS A 162 8.75 20.46 11.91
CA LYS A 162 9.18 20.61 13.32
C LYS A 162 8.25 19.90 14.30
N ASN A 163 7.01 19.61 13.89
CA ASN A 163 6.05 18.84 14.68
C ASN A 163 5.26 17.88 13.77
N GLU A 164 5.97 16.87 13.26
CA GLU A 164 5.42 15.89 12.32
C GLU A 164 4.25 15.08 12.90
N GLU A 165 4.20 14.90 14.23
CA GLU A 165 3.15 14.13 14.92
C GLU A 165 1.76 14.71 14.64
N LEU A 166 1.62 16.03 14.56
CA LEU A 166 0.35 16.69 14.22
C LEU A 166 -0.13 16.31 12.81
N SER A 167 0.79 16.26 11.85
CA SER A 167 0.49 15.90 10.47
C SER A 167 0.11 14.42 10.34
N ILE A 168 0.81 13.55 11.09
CA ILE A 168 0.52 12.12 11.17
C ILE A 168 -0.86 11.90 11.81
N ALA A 169 -1.17 12.57 12.92
CA ALA A 169 -2.46 12.48 13.60
C ALA A 169 -3.61 12.93 12.69
N LEU A 170 -3.42 14.04 11.96
CA LEU A 170 -4.40 14.56 11.00
C LEU A 170 -4.68 13.57 9.87
N SER A 171 -3.62 13.05 9.22
CA SER A 171 -3.74 12.05 8.15
C SER A 171 -4.41 10.75 8.65
N ALA A 172 -3.97 10.24 9.80
CA ALA A 172 -4.52 9.03 10.41
C ALA A 172 -5.99 9.20 10.82
N GLY A 173 -6.34 10.34 11.41
CA GLY A 173 -7.71 10.70 11.75
C GLY A 173 -8.62 10.73 10.53
N ALA A 174 -8.16 11.38 9.45
CA ALA A 174 -8.90 11.45 8.20
C ALA A 174 -9.11 10.08 7.56
N LYS A 175 -8.07 9.23 7.55
CA LYS A 175 -8.14 7.85 7.08
C LYS A 175 -9.14 7.03 7.90
N ARG A 176 -9.13 7.17 9.23
CA ARG A 176 -10.06 6.47 10.13
C ARG A 176 -11.51 6.93 9.91
N LYS A 177 -11.77 8.23 9.81
CA LYS A 177 -13.11 8.75 9.48
C LYS A 177 -13.59 8.25 8.12
N ARG A 178 -12.72 8.25 7.11
CA ARG A 178 -13.05 7.76 5.78
C ARG A 178 -13.48 6.28 5.79
N VAL A 179 -12.73 5.43 6.49
CA VAL A 179 -13.05 4.00 6.64
C VAL A 179 -14.38 3.84 7.36
N TYR A 180 -14.62 4.60 8.43
CA TYR A 180 -15.88 4.57 9.17
C TYR A 180 -17.07 4.96 8.29
N ASP A 181 -17.01 6.11 7.62
CA ASP A 181 -18.10 6.67 6.81
C ASP A 181 -18.46 5.77 5.60
N ARG A 182 -17.52 4.93 5.13
CA ARG A 182 -17.77 3.96 4.06
C ARG A 182 -18.10 2.54 4.54
N SER A 183 -17.87 2.24 5.82
CA SER A 183 -18.25 0.94 6.38
C SER A 183 -19.77 0.85 6.51
N ASN A 184 -20.38 -0.22 5.99
CA ASN A 184 -21.82 -0.43 6.18
C ASN A 184 -22.10 -0.71 7.67
N PRO A 185 -22.95 0.10 8.34
CA PRO A 185 -23.25 -0.07 9.76
C PRO A 185 -23.76 -1.46 10.13
N ALA A 186 -24.44 -2.15 9.21
CA ALA A 186 -24.96 -3.50 9.42
C ALA A 186 -23.85 -4.51 9.76
N TYR A 187 -22.63 -4.37 9.22
CA TYR A 187 -21.53 -5.27 9.55
C TYR A 187 -21.15 -5.22 11.03
N LYS A 188 -21.29 -4.07 11.69
CA LYS A 188 -20.98 -3.94 13.12
C LYS A 188 -22.01 -4.66 13.97
N TRP A 189 -23.28 -4.56 13.59
CA TRP A 189 -24.38 -5.27 14.25
C TRP A 189 -24.31 -6.78 14.02
N VAL A 190 -24.00 -7.21 12.79
CA VAL A 190 -23.77 -8.62 12.46
C VAL A 190 -22.58 -9.17 13.26
N ALA A 191 -21.45 -8.44 13.30
CA ALA A 191 -20.29 -8.82 14.09
C ALA A 191 -20.63 -8.93 15.59
N LEU A 192 -21.38 -7.97 16.13
CA LEU A 192 -21.84 -8.00 17.52
C LEU A 192 -22.73 -9.22 17.80
N SER A 193 -23.72 -9.48 16.94
CA SER A 193 -24.63 -10.62 17.09
C SER A 193 -23.89 -11.95 17.05
N ILE A 194 -22.96 -12.13 16.10
CA ILE A 194 -22.15 -13.36 16.02
C ILE A 194 -21.26 -13.50 17.26
N THR A 195 -20.70 -12.40 17.78
CA THR A 195 -19.88 -12.42 18.99
C THR A 195 -20.71 -12.81 20.22
N LEU A 196 -21.93 -12.29 20.35
CA LEU A 196 -22.85 -12.65 21.43
C LEU A 196 -23.28 -14.13 21.35
N LEU A 197 -23.60 -14.61 20.15
CA LEU A 197 -23.89 -16.03 19.91
C LEU A 197 -22.68 -16.92 20.21
N GLY A 198 -21.48 -16.46 19.85
CA GLY A 198 -20.21 -17.12 20.19
C GLY A 198 -19.98 -17.20 21.70
N ALA A 199 -20.26 -16.13 22.44
CA ALA A 199 -20.19 -16.12 23.90
C ALA A 199 -21.21 -17.06 24.54
N ALA A 200 -22.45 -17.08 24.04
CA ALA A 200 -23.47 -18.02 24.49
C ALA A 200 -23.09 -19.48 24.19
N ALA A 201 -22.57 -19.76 23.00
CA ALA A 201 -22.04 -21.06 22.62
C ALA A 201 -20.85 -21.49 23.49
N LEU A 202 -19.96 -20.57 23.86
CA LEU A 202 -18.86 -20.84 24.76
C LEU A 202 -19.36 -21.24 26.15
N LEU A 203 -20.27 -20.45 26.73
CA LEU A 203 -20.87 -20.76 28.04
C LEU A 203 -21.59 -22.10 28.02
N TYR A 204 -22.37 -22.37 26.98
CA TYR A 204 -23.03 -23.66 26.79
C TYR A 204 -22.03 -24.80 26.62
N GLY A 205 -20.95 -24.60 25.86
CA GLY A 205 -19.89 -25.60 25.69
C GLY A 205 -19.19 -25.94 27.01
N ILE A 206 -18.92 -24.94 27.86
CA ILE A 206 -18.37 -25.15 29.21
C ILE A 206 -19.35 -25.96 30.07
N TYR A 207 -20.63 -25.57 30.11
CA TYR A 207 -21.66 -26.30 30.84
C TYR A 207 -21.79 -27.75 30.35
N ALA A 208 -21.87 -27.94 29.04
CA ALA A 208 -22.01 -29.25 28.40
C ALA A 208 -20.79 -30.16 28.65
N LEU A 209 -19.58 -29.60 28.82
CA LEU A 209 -18.39 -30.37 29.20
C LEU A 209 -18.51 -30.89 30.63
N ILE A 210 -19.02 -30.06 31.54
CA ILE A 210 -19.26 -30.43 32.95
C ILE A 210 -20.33 -31.52 33.04
N THR A 211 -21.37 -31.48 32.20
CA THR A 211 -22.45 -32.47 32.19
C THR A 211 -22.21 -33.66 31.25
N HIS A 212 -21.00 -33.81 30.70
CA HIS A 212 -20.62 -34.88 29.76
C HIS A 212 -21.56 -35.04 28.54
N ALA A 213 -22.06 -33.94 27.98
CA ALA A 213 -22.89 -33.97 26.77
C ALA A 213 -22.02 -34.07 25.50
N GLY A 214 -22.41 -34.94 24.55
CA GLY A 214 -21.58 -35.33 23.40
C GLY A 214 -21.17 -34.22 22.42
N PHE A 215 -21.83 -33.06 22.44
CA PHE A 215 -21.52 -31.94 21.54
C PHE A 215 -20.73 -30.80 22.20
N ALA A 216 -20.34 -30.94 23.47
CA ALA A 216 -19.75 -29.86 24.25
C ALA A 216 -18.51 -29.22 23.61
N MET A 217 -17.63 -30.04 23.02
CA MET A 217 -16.37 -29.58 22.43
C MET A 217 -16.59 -28.69 21.19
N TYR A 218 -17.61 -28.95 20.38
CA TYR A 218 -17.91 -28.12 19.20
C TYR A 218 -18.38 -26.72 19.60
N PHE A 219 -19.28 -26.64 20.59
CA PHE A 219 -19.77 -25.35 21.10
C PHE A 219 -18.66 -24.53 21.77
N LEU A 220 -17.78 -25.19 22.53
CA LEU A 220 -16.64 -24.54 23.16
C LEU A 220 -15.65 -23.97 22.12
N LEU A 221 -15.26 -24.78 21.12
CA LEU A 221 -14.32 -24.35 20.08
C LEU A 221 -14.92 -23.26 19.17
N PHE A 222 -16.19 -23.41 18.78
CA PHE A 222 -16.89 -22.40 17.99
C PHE A 222 -17.02 -21.07 18.74
N GLY A 223 -17.35 -21.12 20.04
CA GLY A 223 -17.45 -19.93 20.88
C GLY A 223 -16.12 -19.19 21.01
N LEU A 224 -15.04 -19.91 21.28
CA LEU A 224 -13.68 -19.35 21.31
C LEU A 224 -13.29 -18.74 19.96
N ALA A 225 -13.45 -19.48 18.86
CA ALA A 225 -13.11 -19.01 17.52
C ALA A 225 -13.87 -17.73 17.15
N SER A 226 -15.17 -17.66 17.47
CA SER A 226 -16.00 -16.48 17.23
C SER A 226 -15.49 -15.26 18.01
N ILE A 227 -15.20 -15.41 19.30
CA ILE A 227 -14.69 -14.31 20.13
C ILE A 227 -13.33 -13.81 19.61
N PHE A 228 -12.40 -14.70 19.30
CA PHE A 228 -11.07 -14.31 18.78
C PHE A 228 -11.14 -13.63 17.40
N PHE A 229 -12.01 -14.11 16.51
CA PHE A 229 -12.12 -13.56 15.17
C PHE A 229 -12.67 -12.12 15.18
N PHE A 230 -13.73 -11.86 15.95
CA PHE A 230 -14.38 -10.54 15.96
C PHE A 230 -13.72 -9.53 16.92
N SER A 231 -12.99 -9.98 17.95
CA SER A 231 -12.17 -9.09 18.79
C SER A 231 -10.96 -8.51 18.04
N SER A 232 -10.33 -9.28 17.15
CA SER A 232 -9.14 -8.85 16.40
C SER A 232 -9.45 -7.94 15.21
N ALA A 233 -10.65 -8.03 14.64
CA ALA A 233 -11.01 -7.33 13.41
C ALA A 233 -11.44 -5.85 13.59
N ASN A 234 -11.40 -5.27 14.81
CA ASN A 234 -11.88 -3.91 15.09
C ASN A 234 -13.29 -3.63 14.50
N VAL A 235 -14.13 -4.66 14.40
CA VAL A 235 -15.47 -4.61 13.79
C VAL A 235 -16.57 -4.39 14.84
N LEU A 236 -16.25 -4.63 16.10
CA LEU A 236 -17.17 -4.40 17.21
C LEU A 236 -17.32 -2.90 17.51
N PRO A 237 -18.53 -2.45 17.88
CA PRO A 237 -18.73 -1.10 18.40
C PRO A 237 -18.06 -0.99 19.78
N THR A 238 -16.87 -0.41 19.82
CA THR A 238 -16.11 -0.18 21.06
C THR A 238 -16.02 1.32 21.37
N ALA A 239 -15.52 1.67 22.57
CA ALA A 239 -15.29 3.06 22.96
C ALA A 239 -14.39 3.83 21.97
N ARG A 240 -13.48 3.13 21.29
CA ARG A 240 -12.55 3.69 20.29
C ARG A 240 -12.98 3.49 18.83
N ASN A 241 -14.15 2.87 18.59
CA ASN A 241 -14.65 2.52 17.25
C ASN A 241 -16.14 2.89 17.05
N ASN A 242 -16.54 4.06 17.57
CA ASN A 242 -17.86 4.64 17.38
C ASN A 242 -17.75 6.02 16.70
N LYS A 243 -18.88 6.50 16.16
CA LYS A 243 -18.96 7.77 15.43
C LYS A 243 -18.37 8.93 16.24
N LYS A 244 -18.85 9.10 17.47
CA LYS A 244 -18.48 10.20 18.35
C LYS A 244 -16.97 10.25 18.58
N TYR A 245 -16.36 9.11 18.94
CA TYR A 245 -14.92 9.03 19.18
C TYR A 245 -14.12 9.41 17.93
N ILE A 246 -14.51 8.90 16.76
CA ILE A 246 -13.80 9.15 15.49
C ILE A 246 -13.93 10.60 15.05
N GLU A 247 -15.11 11.20 15.17
CA GLU A 247 -15.34 12.62 14.86
C GLU A 247 -14.58 13.52 15.84
N THR A 248 -14.68 13.25 17.14
CA THR A 248 -13.98 14.04 18.17
C THR A 248 -12.46 13.98 17.99
N HIS A 249 -11.88 12.81 17.68
CA HIS A 249 -10.44 12.70 17.47
C HIS A 249 -9.96 13.44 16.23
N LEU A 250 -10.75 13.42 15.16
CA LEU A 250 -10.42 14.18 13.96
C LEU A 250 -10.55 15.69 14.20
N GLU A 251 -11.60 16.13 14.89
CA GLU A 251 -11.79 17.53 15.28
C GLU A 251 -10.62 18.01 16.15
N GLN A 252 -10.22 17.23 17.16
CA GLN A 252 -9.05 17.53 17.99
C GLN A 252 -7.76 17.65 17.16
N ALA A 253 -7.50 16.72 16.24
CA ALA A 253 -6.31 16.79 15.39
C ALA A 253 -6.33 18.04 14.47
N VAL A 254 -7.51 18.43 13.96
CA VAL A 254 -7.66 19.67 13.17
C VAL A 254 -7.46 20.89 14.05
N ASP A 255 -7.99 20.91 15.27
CA ASP A 255 -7.87 22.03 16.21
C ASP A 255 -6.44 22.22 16.70
N GLU A 256 -5.73 21.13 17.04
CA GLU A 256 -4.31 21.16 17.40
C GLU A 256 -3.46 21.66 16.23
N MET A 257 -3.71 21.16 15.02
CA MET A 257 -3.04 21.67 13.81
C MET A 257 -3.36 23.16 13.59
N GLN A 258 -4.61 23.58 13.80
CA GLN A 258 -5.04 24.96 13.65
C GLN A 258 -4.37 25.88 14.67
N GLN A 259 -4.20 25.43 15.92
CA GLN A 259 -3.46 26.16 16.96
C GLN A 259 -1.98 26.26 16.62
N TYR A 260 -1.40 25.19 16.08
CA TYR A 260 -0.01 25.17 15.64
C TYR A 260 0.24 26.16 14.49
N ILE A 261 -0.49 26.03 13.38
CA ILE A 261 -0.29 26.91 12.23
C ILE A 261 -0.64 28.38 12.48
N ARG A 262 -1.49 28.69 13.48
CA ARG A 262 -1.78 30.09 13.89
C ARG A 262 -0.55 30.83 14.41
N GLN A 263 0.46 30.11 14.89
CA GLN A 263 1.72 30.69 15.33
C GLN A 263 2.63 31.06 14.15
N TYR A 264 2.29 30.60 12.94
CA TYR A 264 2.98 30.93 11.71
C TYR A 264 2.18 32.01 10.95
N PRO A 265 2.82 33.12 10.52
CA PRO A 265 2.12 34.19 9.82
C PRO A 265 1.62 33.72 8.45
N ASP A 266 0.35 34.02 8.16
CA ASP A 266 -0.29 33.81 6.85
C ASP A 266 -0.10 32.39 6.26
N PHE A 267 -0.35 31.36 7.07
CA PHE A 267 -0.19 29.98 6.64
C PHE A 267 -1.07 29.65 5.40
N PRO A 268 -0.50 29.06 4.33
CA PRO A 268 -1.08 29.08 2.97
C PRO A 268 -2.26 28.13 2.73
N VAL A 269 -2.54 27.23 3.67
CA VAL A 269 -3.62 26.22 3.54
C VAL A 269 -4.38 26.10 4.85
N PRO A 270 -5.68 25.73 4.82
CA PRO A 270 -6.43 25.52 6.06
C PRO A 270 -5.85 24.34 6.85
N ALA A 271 -6.10 24.31 8.17
CA ALA A 271 -5.55 23.30 9.07
C ALA A 271 -5.82 21.85 8.64
N TRP A 272 -7.00 21.59 8.05
CA TRP A 272 -7.35 20.25 7.55
C TRP A 272 -6.60 19.81 6.28
N TYR A 273 -5.80 20.69 5.66
CA TYR A 273 -4.86 20.36 4.57
C TYR A 273 -3.39 20.66 4.93
N ALA A 274 -3.11 21.13 6.15
CA ALA A 274 -1.76 21.46 6.60
C ALA A 274 -0.95 20.18 6.86
N HIS A 275 -0.39 19.62 5.79
CA HIS A 275 0.43 18.41 5.83
C HIS A 275 1.65 18.58 4.89
N PRO A 276 2.87 18.16 5.28
CA PRO A 276 4.08 18.36 4.47
C PRO A 276 3.95 17.84 3.04
N VAL A 277 3.37 16.66 2.86
CA VAL A 277 3.11 16.08 1.52
C VAL A 277 2.16 16.93 0.67
N VAL A 278 1.18 17.64 1.26
CA VAL A 278 0.34 18.58 0.52
C VAL A 278 1.19 19.72 -0.04
N LEU A 279 2.02 20.33 0.81
CA LEU A 279 2.90 21.43 0.41
C LEU A 279 3.96 20.98 -0.60
N LYS A 280 4.56 19.79 -0.42
CA LYS A 280 5.49 19.17 -1.38
C LYS A 280 4.85 19.08 -2.77
N ARG A 281 3.64 18.51 -2.87
CA ARG A 281 2.97 18.37 -4.17
C ARG A 281 2.56 19.73 -4.76
N MET A 282 2.20 20.72 -3.95
CA MET A 282 1.97 22.09 -4.43
C MET A 282 3.25 22.72 -4.99
N ILE A 283 4.39 22.55 -4.31
CA ILE A 283 5.70 22.98 -4.80
C ILE A 283 6.02 22.30 -6.14
N ASP A 284 5.83 20.98 -6.24
CA ASP A 284 6.08 20.22 -7.48
C ASP A 284 5.23 20.74 -8.65
N ILE A 285 3.95 21.07 -8.40
CA ILE A 285 3.02 21.67 -9.38
C ILE A 285 3.53 23.03 -9.86
N MET A 286 4.05 23.86 -8.96
CA MET A 286 4.60 25.18 -9.31
C MET A 286 5.92 25.06 -10.07
N GLN A 287 6.79 24.14 -9.66
CA GLN A 287 8.04 23.83 -10.38
C GLN A 287 7.77 23.24 -11.78
N GLU A 288 6.64 22.58 -11.98
CA GLU A 288 6.15 22.15 -13.30
C GLU A 288 5.66 23.31 -14.17
N GLY A 289 5.46 24.49 -13.59
CA GLY A 289 4.84 25.65 -14.24
C GLY A 289 3.34 25.45 -14.50
N ARG A 290 2.67 24.61 -13.71
CA ARG A 290 1.21 24.39 -13.79
C ARG A 290 0.42 25.38 -12.93
N ALA A 291 1.10 26.09 -12.03
CA ALA A 291 0.57 27.17 -11.22
C ALA A 291 1.67 28.19 -10.90
N THR A 292 1.30 29.46 -10.77
CA THR A 292 2.19 30.55 -10.31
C THR A 292 1.83 31.06 -8.92
N THR A 293 0.58 30.84 -8.47
CA THR A 293 0.10 31.19 -7.12
C THR A 293 -0.18 29.95 -6.28
N ILE A 294 -0.18 30.12 -4.96
CA ILE A 294 -0.43 29.07 -3.97
C ILE A 294 -1.85 28.51 -4.11
N GLU A 295 -2.85 29.38 -4.29
CA GLU A 295 -4.25 29.00 -4.45
C GLU A 295 -4.41 28.13 -5.69
N LYS A 296 -3.76 28.53 -6.79
CA LYS A 296 -3.82 27.77 -8.03
C LYS A 296 -3.13 26.42 -7.90
N ALA A 297 -2.01 26.34 -7.17
CA ALA A 297 -1.33 25.09 -6.90
C ALA A 297 -2.24 24.11 -6.12
N LEU A 298 -2.98 24.61 -5.13
CA LEU A 298 -3.95 23.82 -4.37
C LEU A 298 -5.11 23.32 -5.25
N GLU A 299 -5.66 24.16 -6.14
CA GLU A 299 -6.71 23.75 -7.09
C GLU A 299 -6.25 22.64 -8.03
N VAL A 300 -5.01 22.76 -8.53
CA VAL A 300 -4.40 21.75 -9.40
C VAL A 300 -4.19 20.45 -8.63
N LEU A 301 -3.70 20.51 -7.38
CA LEU A 301 -3.56 19.34 -6.51
C LEU A 301 -4.91 18.65 -6.26
N LYS A 302 -5.98 19.41 -5.98
CA LYS A 302 -7.33 18.87 -5.83
C LYS A 302 -7.78 18.12 -7.09
N SER A 303 -7.48 18.66 -8.27
CA SER A 303 -7.81 18.05 -9.56
C SER A 303 -7.03 16.77 -9.81
N ASP A 304 -5.72 16.76 -9.54
CA ASP A 304 -4.87 15.58 -9.69
C ASP A 304 -5.32 14.45 -8.75
N LEU A 305 -5.62 14.78 -7.48
CA LEU A 305 -6.14 13.82 -6.51
C LEU A 305 -7.51 13.25 -6.91
N LYS A 306 -8.37 14.01 -7.60
CA LYS A 306 -9.65 13.51 -8.16
C LYS A 306 -9.43 12.55 -9.32
N ALA A 307 -8.45 12.81 -10.18
CA ALA A 307 -8.14 11.96 -11.34
C ALA A 307 -7.60 10.58 -10.94
N LEU A 308 -6.89 10.49 -9.81
CA LEU A 308 -6.40 9.21 -9.29
C LEU A 308 -7.55 8.28 -8.87
N ASN A 309 -7.68 7.12 -9.51
CA ASN A 309 -8.70 6.13 -9.18
C ASN A 309 -8.10 4.70 -9.23
N SER A 310 -8.90 3.67 -8.95
CA SER A 310 -8.42 2.28 -8.87
C SER A 310 -7.83 1.72 -10.17
N SER A 311 -8.08 2.37 -11.31
CA SER A 311 -7.52 1.96 -12.61
C SER A 311 -6.21 2.68 -12.95
N VAL A 312 -5.76 3.64 -12.14
CA VAL A 312 -4.50 4.36 -12.36
C VAL A 312 -3.38 3.69 -11.58
N ALA A 313 -2.35 3.21 -12.28
CA ALA A 313 -1.16 2.63 -11.67
C ALA A 313 -0.08 3.70 -11.45
N VAL A 314 0.26 3.94 -10.18
CA VAL A 314 1.27 4.92 -9.73
C VAL A 314 2.49 4.19 -9.14
N GLU A 315 3.62 4.90 -9.08
CA GLU A 315 4.83 4.42 -8.39
C GLU A 315 4.62 4.36 -6.87
N GLN A 316 5.49 3.62 -6.16
CA GLN A 316 5.37 3.43 -4.70
C GLN A 316 5.48 4.75 -3.92
N GLU A 317 6.43 5.63 -4.27
CA GLU A 317 6.57 6.93 -3.61
C GLU A 317 5.31 7.79 -3.80
N GLU A 318 4.79 7.85 -5.02
CA GLU A 318 3.55 8.59 -5.30
C GLU A 318 2.35 7.97 -4.59
N TYR A 319 2.30 6.63 -4.50
CA TYR A 319 1.28 5.92 -3.76
C TYR A 319 1.29 6.31 -2.28
N ASP A 320 2.46 6.30 -1.64
CA ASP A 320 2.60 6.61 -0.22
C ASP A 320 2.16 8.05 0.07
N GLU A 321 2.54 9.00 -0.80
CA GLU A 321 2.07 10.39 -0.71
C GLU A 321 0.55 10.52 -0.84
N VAL A 322 -0.03 9.87 -1.86
CA VAL A 322 -1.47 9.91 -2.12
C VAL A 322 -2.23 9.29 -0.96
N MET A 323 -1.74 8.18 -0.41
CA MET A 323 -2.33 7.52 0.76
C MET A 323 -2.29 8.39 2.00
N ALA A 324 -1.24 9.21 2.16
CA ALA A 324 -1.12 10.14 3.28
C ALA A 324 -2.16 11.27 3.21
N ILE A 325 -2.37 11.88 2.04
CA ILE A 325 -3.16 13.12 1.96
C ILE A 325 -4.58 12.95 1.42
N LYS A 326 -4.82 12.01 0.50
CA LYS A 326 -6.11 11.90 -0.19
C LYS A 326 -7.32 11.70 0.73
N PRO A 327 -7.25 10.93 1.84
CA PRO A 327 -8.35 10.85 2.78
C PRO A 327 -8.79 12.21 3.32
N MET A 328 -7.86 13.14 3.56
CA MET A 328 -8.13 14.49 4.08
C MET A 328 -8.96 15.31 3.09
N PHE A 329 -8.67 15.20 1.79
CA PHE A 329 -9.46 15.83 0.73
C PHE A 329 -10.83 15.16 0.55
N LEU A 330 -10.90 13.83 0.63
CA LEU A 330 -12.15 13.10 0.42
C LEU A 330 -13.19 13.37 1.51
N ILE A 331 -12.79 13.47 2.77
CA ILE A 331 -13.74 13.74 3.88
C ILE A 331 -14.22 15.19 3.91
N ARG A 332 -13.49 16.09 3.22
CA ARG A 332 -13.86 17.50 3.04
C ARG A 332 -14.45 17.77 1.66
N GLU A 333 -14.70 16.75 0.86
CA GLU A 333 -15.26 16.87 -0.50
C GLU A 333 -14.49 17.82 -1.43
N TYR A 334 -13.17 17.97 -1.21
CA TYR A 334 -12.30 18.91 -1.91
C TYR A 334 -12.72 20.38 -1.77
N GLN A 335 -13.48 20.73 -0.72
CA GLN A 335 -13.74 22.12 -0.31
C GLN A 335 -12.44 22.90 -0.18
#